data_AF-A0A959FWS5-F1
#
_entry.id   AF-A0A959FWS5-F1
#
_cell.length_a   1.000
_cell.length_b   1.000
_cell.length_c   1.000
_cell.angle_alpha   90.00
_cell.angle_beta   90.00
_cell.angle_gamma   90.00
#
_symmetry.space_group_name_H-M   'P 1'
#
loop_
_entity.id
_entity.type
_entity.pdbx_description
1 polymer ?
#
loop_
_entity_poly.entity_id
_entity_poly.type
_entity_poly.pdbx_seq_one_letter_code
_entity_poly.pdbx_strand_id
1 'polypeptide(L)' 'FFGQIEGFNDTRRTLNEANVRVPVEPNVGSQLPQRFLYPTTEIDRNQNIPNPIPDFFAPTAINQ' A
#
# COMPACT_ATOMS: atom_id res chain seq x y z
N PHE A 1 -13.62 -11.72 2.35
CA PHE A 1 -12.16 -11.73 2.13
C PHE A 1 -11.46 -12.24 3.39
N PHE A 2 -11.01 -13.49 3.40
CA PHE A 2 -10.19 -14.04 4.49
C PHE A 2 -9.08 -14.91 3.90
N GLY A 3 -7.84 -14.67 4.32
CA GLY A 3 -6.66 -15.42 3.84
C GLY A 3 -6.17 -15.05 2.43
N GLN A 4 -6.64 -13.96 1.83
CA GLN A 4 -6.26 -13.52 0.48
C GLN A 4 -5.80 -12.06 0.47
N ILE A 5 -4.95 -11.72 -0.50
CA ILE A 5 -4.41 -10.35 -0.68
C ILE A 5 -5.48 -9.32 -1.07
N GLU A 6 -6.62 -9.77 -1.58
CA GLU A 6 -7.69 -8.87 -2.05
C GLU A 6 -8.25 -7.97 -0.96
N GLY A 7 -8.29 -8.43 0.30
CA GLY A 7 -8.69 -7.57 1.41
C GLY A 7 -7.77 -6.35 1.59
N PHE A 8 -6.47 -6.53 1.36
CA PHE A 8 -5.48 -5.45 1.40
C PHE A 8 -5.64 -4.49 0.22
N ASN A 9 -5.97 -4.99 -0.97
CA ASN A 9 -6.22 -4.15 -2.14
C ASN A 9 -7.51 -3.33 -1.97
N ASP A 10 -8.60 -3.97 -1.54
CA ASP A 10 -9.91 -3.32 -1.42
C ASP A 10 -9.95 -2.30 -0.28
N THR A 11 -9.24 -2.56 0.83
CA THR A 11 -9.09 -1.59 1.93
C THR A 11 -8.40 -0.31 1.46
N ARG A 12 -7.36 -0.42 0.62
CA ARG A 12 -6.65 0.75 0.07
C ARG A 12 -7.48 1.48 -0.97
N ARG A 13 -8.20 0.74 -1.82
CA ARG A 13 -9.09 1.31 -2.85
C ARG A 13 -10.21 2.15 -2.23
N THR A 14 -10.84 1.65 -1.17
CA THR A 14 -12.01 2.28 -0.52
C THR A 14 -11.66 3.21 0.65
N LEU A 15 -10.37 3.45 0.91
CA LEU A 15 -9.91 4.14 2.12
C LEU A 15 -10.54 5.54 2.28
N ASN A 16 -10.72 6.26 1.18
CA ASN A 16 -11.29 7.61 1.13
C ASN A 16 -12.80 7.62 0.82
N GLU A 17 -13.44 6.46 0.71
CA GLU A 17 -14.88 6.36 0.45
C GLU A 17 -15.66 6.35 1.78
N ALA A 18 -16.76 7.10 1.88
CA ALA A 18 -17.54 7.17 3.12
C ALA A 18 -18.54 5.99 3.27
N ASN A 19 -19.07 5.47 2.17
CA ASN A 19 -20.25 4.58 2.19
C ASN A 19 -19.90 3.08 2.12
N VAL A 20 -18.75 2.73 1.55
CA VAL A 20 -18.36 1.33 1.25
C VAL A 20 -16.95 1.00 1.76
N ARG A 21 -16.45 1.76 2.74
CA ARG A 21 -15.13 1.54 3.34
C ARG A 21 -15.08 0.21 4.07
N VAL A 22 -14.01 -0.55 3.85
CA VAL A 22 -13.70 -1.72 4.68
C VAL A 22 -13.25 -1.21 6.08
N PRO A 23 -13.95 -1.58 7.17
CA PRO A 23 -13.64 -1.07 8.50
C PRO A 23 -12.42 -1.81 9.07
N VAL A 24 -11.23 -1.33 8.74
CA VAL A 24 -9.96 -1.81 9.29
C VAL A 24 -9.27 -0.66 10.01
N GLU A 25 -8.78 -0.93 11.21
CA GLU A 25 -8.01 0.01 12.03
C GLU A 25 -6.56 -0.47 12.16
N PRO A 26 -5.57 0.43 12.23
CA PRO A 26 -4.20 0.05 12.50
C PRO A 26 -4.07 -0.58 13.90
N ASN A 27 -3.44 -1.75 13.99
CA ASN A 27 -3.11 -2.35 15.28
C ASN A 27 -2.04 -1.54 16.04
N VAL A 28 -1.16 -0.85 15.31
CA VAL A 28 -0.08 0.00 15.84
C VAL A 28 0.04 1.23 14.96
N GLY A 29 0.23 2.40 15.56
CA GLY A 29 0.35 3.68 14.86
C GLY A 29 -0.99 4.30 14.47
N SER A 30 -0.95 5.31 13.58
CA SER A 30 -2.13 6.10 13.17
C SER A 30 -2.52 5.91 11.70
N GLN A 31 -1.73 5.18 10.91
CA GLN A 31 -1.91 5.06 9.47
C GLN A 31 -1.79 3.60 9.02
N LEU A 32 -2.63 3.21 8.05
CA LEU A 32 -2.52 1.93 7.39
C LEU A 32 -1.46 2.00 6.27
N PRO A 33 -0.55 1.02 6.17
CA PRO A 33 0.42 0.96 5.09
C PRO A 33 -0.27 0.79 3.73
N GLN A 34 0.23 1.49 2.73
CA GLN A 34 -0.28 1.50 1.36
C GLN A 34 0.44 0.50 0.45
N ARG A 35 1.64 0.04 0.82
CA ARG A 35 2.45 -0.90 0.01
C ARG A 35 3.48 -1.63 0.87
N PHE A 36 4.17 -2.60 0.25
CA PHE A 36 5.40 -3.20 0.77
C PHE A 36 6.63 -2.54 0.15
N LEU A 37 7.77 -2.69 0.82
CA LEU A 37 9.05 -2.21 0.28
C LEU A 37 9.59 -3.15 -0.78
N TYR A 38 10.34 -2.57 -1.71
CA TYR A 38 11.20 -3.36 -2.59
C TYR A 38 12.27 -4.09 -1.76
N PRO A 39 12.59 -5.34 -2.11
CA PRO A 39 13.68 -6.06 -1.46
C PRO A 39 15.02 -5.38 -1.76
N THR A 40 15.96 -5.47 -0.81
CA THR A 40 17.30 -4.88 -0.96
C THR A 40 18.04 -5.39 -2.19
N THR A 41 17.83 -6.65 -2.57
CA THR A 41 18.44 -7.23 -3.78
C THR A 41 18.00 -6.53 -5.06
N GLU A 42 16.76 -6.05 -5.14
CA GLU A 42 16.27 -5.29 -6.31
C GLU A 42 16.89 -3.89 -6.32
N ILE A 43 16.99 -3.28 -5.15
CA ILE A 43 17.60 -1.95 -4.97
C ILE A 43 19.08 -1.97 -5.36
N ASP A 44 19.83 -3.00 -4.98
CA ASP A 44 21.28 -3.07 -5.20
C ASP A 44 21.68 -3.53 -6.61
N ARG A 45 20.83 -4.32 -7.29
CA ARG A 45 21.17 -4.97 -8.57
C ARG A 45 20.56 -4.30 -9.79
N ASN A 46 19.45 -3.57 -9.63
CA ASN A 46 18.77 -2.92 -10.74
C ASN A 46 19.08 -1.41 -10.76
N GLN A 47 19.67 -0.92 -11.84
CA GLN A 47 19.95 0.51 -12.02
C GLN A 47 18.71 1.33 -12.41
N ASN A 48 17.62 0.67 -12.83
CA ASN A 48 16.36 1.30 -13.24
C ASN A 48 15.29 1.24 -12.13
N ILE A 49 15.69 1.45 -10.88
CA ILE A 49 14.75 1.54 -9.77
C ILE A 49 14.05 2.90 -9.73
N PRO A 50 12.81 2.96 -9.19
CA PRO A 50 12.13 4.22 -8.96
C PRO A 50 12.95 5.13 -8.02
N ASN A 51 13.18 6.38 -8.44
CA ASN A 51 13.85 7.40 -7.64
C ASN A 51 12.92 8.63 -7.49
N PRO A 52 12.45 8.97 -6.28
CA PRO A 52 12.73 8.32 -5.00
C PRO A 52 11.99 6.99 -4.80
N ILE A 53 12.56 6.10 -3.98
CA ILE A 53 11.90 4.85 -3.59
C ILE A 53 10.66 5.19 -2.74
N PRO A 54 9.44 4.73 -3.14
CA PRO A 54 8.23 5.03 -2.38
C PRO A 54 8.23 4.36 -0.99
N ASP A 55 7.84 5.12 0.02
CA ASP A 55 7.69 4.63 1.41
C ASP A 55 6.35 3.89 1.62
N PHE A 56 6.21 3.21 2.77
CA PHE A 56 5.03 2.42 3.16
C PHE A 56 3.72 3.21 3.08
N PHE A 57 3.73 4.48 3.49
CA PHE A 57 2.52 5.30 3.62
C PHE A 57 2.24 6.19 2.39
N ALA A 58 3.11 6.14 1.37
CA ALA A 58 2.93 6.92 0.16
C ALA A 58 1.71 6.42 -0.64
N PRO A 59 0.67 7.27 -0.85
CA PRO A 59 -0.53 6.87 -1.58
C PRO A 59 -0.18 6.44 -3.01
N THR A 60 -0.95 5.51 -3.53
CA THR A 60 -0.85 5.14 -4.95
C THR A 60 -1.69 6.11 -5.76
N ALA A 61 -1.12 6.65 -6.84
CA ALA A 61 -1.87 7.51 -7.75
C ALA A 61 -3.00 6.70 -8.41
N ILE A 62 -4.15 7.32 -8.58
CA ILE A 62 -5.26 6.74 -9.34
C ILE A 62 -4.83 6.76 -10.81
N ASN A 63 -4.91 5.62 -11.50
CA ASN A 63 -4.78 5.61 -12.96
C ASN A 63 -5.99 6.35 -13.54
N GLN A 64 -5.74 7.52 -14.14
CA GLN A 64 -6.73 8.32 -14.85
C GLN A 64 -6.91 7.85 -16.29
#